data_AF-A0A2Z3GQ83-F1
#
_entry.id   AF-A0A2Z3GQ83-F1
#
_cell.length_a   1.000
_cell.length_b   1.000
_cell.length_c   1.000
_cell.angle_alpha   90.00
_cell.angle_beta   90.00
_cell.angle_gamma   90.00
#
_symmetry.space_group_name_H-M   'P 1'
#
loop_
_entity.id
_entity.type
_entity.pdbx_description
1 polymer ?
#
loop_
_entity_poly.entity_id
_entity_poly.type
_entity_poly.pdbx_seq_one_letter_code
_entity_poly.pdbx_strand_id
1 'polypeptide(L)'
;MRIGVVSDTHDRQEAVAEAVRLLMEQEVELILHCGDIESPDTVRVFRPVPTHFVFGNWDKDKNRLATAIKDVGGTHYDSFGALTLGDKRIAWVHSHERHQLRQLENADFFDYVFYGHTHVREQHRTGRTLVANPGALFRANPKTCIVLDVATGEIKPIIVLGKTAGSVASAPAVPAPGEESAGSIVVPPSPVPDAPLPPPTPG
;
A
#
# COMPACT_ATOMS: atom_id res chain seq x y z
N MET A 1 5.95 -16.45 8.44
CA MET A 1 4.70 -15.75 8.14
C MET A 1 4.88 -14.27 8.38
N ARG A 2 4.56 -13.44 7.38
CA ARG A 2 4.65 -11.97 7.49
C ARG A 2 3.27 -11.33 7.39
N ILE A 3 3.05 -10.32 8.22
CA ILE A 3 1.80 -9.58 8.32
C ILE A 3 2.06 -8.11 8.02
N GLY A 4 1.24 -7.52 7.18
CA GLY A 4 1.22 -6.08 6.93
C GLY A 4 0.22 -5.39 7.86
N VAL A 5 0.56 -4.22 8.36
CA VAL A 5 -0.36 -3.40 9.17
C VAL A 5 -0.47 -2.02 8.55
N VAL A 6 -1.71 -1.60 8.30
CA VAL A 6 -2.07 -0.35 7.62
C VAL A 6 -3.17 0.36 8.41
N SER A 7 -3.19 1.69 8.39
CA SER A 7 -4.24 2.49 9.03
C SER A 7 -4.53 3.77 8.25
N ASP A 8 -5.70 4.36 8.48
CA ASP A 8 -6.07 5.72 8.09
C ASP A 8 -5.88 5.98 6.58
N THR A 9 -6.67 5.26 5.77
CA THR A 9 -6.57 5.27 4.31
C THR A 9 -7.37 6.40 3.66
N HIS A 10 -8.50 6.82 4.25
CA HIS A 10 -9.31 7.99 3.82
C HIS A 10 -9.49 8.12 2.29
N ASP A 11 -10.00 7.05 1.68
CA ASP A 11 -10.31 7.01 0.26
C ASP A 11 -9.14 7.31 -0.71
N ARG A 12 -7.89 7.10 -0.28
CA ARG A 12 -6.70 7.30 -1.12
C ARG A 12 -6.27 6.03 -1.82
N GLN A 13 -7.07 5.57 -2.79
CA GLN A 13 -6.85 4.29 -3.46
C GLN A 13 -5.45 4.17 -4.08
N GLU A 14 -4.88 5.25 -4.62
CA GLU A 14 -3.51 5.25 -5.16
C GLU A 14 -2.45 4.97 -4.08
N ALA A 15 -2.58 5.59 -2.91
CA ALA A 15 -1.65 5.39 -1.80
C ALA A 15 -1.82 3.99 -1.19
N VAL A 16 -3.06 3.51 -1.12
CA VAL A 16 -3.36 2.14 -0.68
C VAL A 16 -2.78 1.13 -1.66
N ALA A 17 -2.92 1.34 -2.97
CA ALA A 17 -2.40 0.45 -3.99
C ALA A 17 -0.87 0.34 -3.90
N GLU A 18 -0.18 1.46 -3.71
CA GLU A 18 1.27 1.44 -3.52
C GLU A 18 1.67 0.75 -2.21
N ALA A 19 0.94 0.98 -1.12
CA ALA A 19 1.18 0.29 0.15
C ALA A 19 1.00 -1.23 -0.02
N VAL A 20 -0.10 -1.68 -0.64
CA VAL A 20 -0.36 -3.10 -0.91
C VAL A 20 0.73 -3.70 -1.79
N ARG A 21 1.16 -2.99 -2.84
CA ARG A 21 2.26 -3.41 -3.72
C ARG A 21 3.56 -3.63 -2.93
N LEU A 22 3.94 -2.68 -2.09
CA LEU A 22 5.13 -2.78 -1.23
C LEU A 22 5.02 -3.92 -0.22
N LEU A 23 3.84 -4.15 0.36
CA LEU A 23 3.61 -5.28 1.28
C LEU A 23 3.73 -6.62 0.56
N MET A 24 3.23 -6.73 -0.67
CA MET A 24 3.38 -7.93 -1.50
C MET A 24 4.85 -8.21 -1.84
N GLU A 25 5.65 -7.18 -2.12
CA GLU A 25 7.11 -7.34 -2.32
C GLU A 25 7.84 -7.85 -1.08
N GLN A 26 7.27 -7.61 0.12
CA GLN A 26 7.76 -8.16 1.37
C GLN A 26 7.18 -9.55 1.69
N GLU A 27 6.48 -10.19 0.75
CA GLU A 27 5.86 -11.51 0.90
C GLU A 27 4.88 -11.55 2.08
N VAL A 28 4.12 -10.46 2.27
CA VAL A 28 3.06 -10.40 3.27
C VAL A 28 1.91 -11.33 2.88
N GLU A 29 1.51 -12.19 3.81
CA GLU A 29 0.45 -13.19 3.62
C GLU A 29 -0.91 -12.69 4.15
N LEU A 30 -0.89 -11.70 5.05
CA LEU A 30 -2.07 -11.18 5.73
C LEU A 30 -1.92 -9.69 6.01
N ILE A 31 -2.98 -8.89 5.78
CA ILE A 31 -2.99 -7.47 6.14
C ILE A 31 -3.98 -7.22 7.28
N LEU A 32 -3.59 -6.40 8.25
CA LEU A 32 -4.44 -5.86 9.30
C LEU A 32 -4.67 -4.37 9.04
N HIS A 33 -5.92 -3.96 8.93
CA HIS A 33 -6.31 -2.57 8.74
C HIS A 33 -6.91 -2.01 10.04
N CYS A 34 -6.25 -1.01 10.64
CA CYS A 34 -6.63 -0.43 11.93
C CYS A 34 -7.75 0.62 11.85
N GLY A 35 -8.41 0.80 10.71
CA GLY A 35 -9.63 1.60 10.56
C GLY A 35 -9.46 2.90 9.78
N ASP A 36 -10.56 3.63 9.63
CA ASP A 36 -10.73 4.80 8.75
C ASP A 36 -10.50 4.45 7.27
N ILE A 37 -11.37 3.56 6.78
CA ILE A 37 -11.39 3.08 5.38
C ILE A 37 -12.15 4.07 4.49
N GLU A 38 -13.26 4.61 5.00
CA GLU A 38 -14.14 5.61 4.40
C GLU A 38 -14.98 5.12 3.20
N SER A 39 -14.40 4.31 2.31
CA SER A 39 -15.10 3.88 1.08
C SER A 39 -14.96 2.38 0.72
N PRO A 40 -15.99 1.78 0.10
CA PRO A 40 -15.92 0.45 -0.50
C PRO A 40 -14.89 0.31 -1.60
N ASP A 41 -14.59 1.37 -2.34
CA ASP A 41 -13.63 1.33 -3.44
C ASP A 41 -12.20 1.14 -2.91
N THR A 42 -11.91 1.72 -1.75
CA THR A 42 -10.65 1.48 -1.02
C THR A 42 -10.51 0.02 -0.58
N VAL A 43 -11.60 -0.59 -0.11
CA VAL A 43 -11.61 -2.02 0.24
C VAL A 43 -11.21 -2.90 -0.95
N ARG A 44 -11.67 -2.56 -2.16
CA ARG A 44 -11.38 -3.32 -3.38
C ARG A 44 -9.90 -3.36 -3.74
N VAL A 45 -9.12 -2.37 -3.33
CA VAL A 45 -7.68 -2.33 -3.55
C VAL A 45 -6.95 -3.45 -2.80
N PHE A 46 -7.50 -3.92 -1.67
CA PHE A 46 -6.92 -4.98 -0.85
C PHE A 46 -7.18 -6.40 -1.37
N ARG A 47 -7.94 -6.56 -2.46
CA ARG A 47 -8.26 -7.88 -3.04
C ARG A 47 -7.07 -8.83 -3.26
N PRO A 48 -5.85 -8.38 -3.59
CA PRO A 48 -4.71 -9.29 -3.80
C PRO A 48 -4.23 -10.02 -2.54
N VAL A 49 -4.52 -9.51 -1.33
CA VAL A 49 -4.01 -10.06 -0.07
C VAL A 49 -5.15 -10.20 0.95
N PRO A 50 -5.31 -11.35 1.62
CA PRO A 50 -6.29 -11.50 2.68
C PRO A 50 -6.15 -10.39 3.72
N THR A 51 -7.25 -9.68 3.99
CA THR A 51 -7.22 -8.49 4.85
C THR A 51 -8.29 -8.55 5.92
N HIS A 52 -7.88 -8.25 7.16
CA HIS A 52 -8.75 -8.08 8.31
C HIS A 52 -8.90 -6.60 8.65
N PHE A 53 -10.13 -6.12 8.72
CA PHE A 53 -10.46 -4.72 8.92
C PHE A 53 -11.10 -4.49 10.28
N VAL A 54 -10.74 -3.41 10.96
CA VAL A 54 -11.51 -2.83 12.08
C VAL A 54 -12.13 -1.53 11.59
N PHE A 55 -13.34 -1.20 12.03
CA PHE A 55 -13.98 0.07 11.69
C PHE A 55 -13.42 1.22 12.53
N GLY A 56 -13.10 2.32 11.86
CA GLY A 56 -12.75 3.59 12.47
C GLY A 56 -13.96 4.49 12.75
N ASN A 57 -13.70 5.71 13.21
CA ASN A 57 -14.77 6.67 13.50
C ASN A 57 -15.34 7.31 12.24
N TRP A 58 -14.59 7.34 11.14
CA TRP A 58 -15.05 7.87 9.84
C TRP A 58 -15.82 6.86 8.99
N ASP A 59 -15.85 5.59 9.39
CA ASP A 59 -16.58 4.51 8.71
C ASP A 59 -18.08 4.55 9.04
N LYS A 60 -18.79 5.55 8.49
CA LYS A 60 -20.21 5.80 8.78
C LYS A 60 -21.16 4.72 8.24
N ASP A 61 -20.85 4.17 7.06
CA ASP A 61 -21.67 3.15 6.40
C ASP A 61 -21.03 1.76 6.51
N LYS A 62 -21.04 1.24 7.75
CA LYS A 62 -20.45 -0.07 8.08
C LYS A 62 -21.07 -1.21 7.29
N ASN A 63 -22.36 -1.15 6.97
CA ASN A 63 -23.05 -2.21 6.21
C ASN A 63 -22.53 -2.29 4.77
N ARG A 64 -22.37 -1.14 4.12
CA ARG A 64 -21.82 -1.06 2.77
C ARG A 64 -20.35 -1.49 2.74
N LEU A 65 -19.57 -1.09 3.73
CA LEU A 65 -18.17 -1.53 3.88
C LEU A 65 -18.07 -3.03 4.13
N ALA A 66 -18.87 -3.58 5.06
CA ALA A 66 -18.90 -5.02 5.36
C ALA A 66 -19.23 -5.87 4.12
N THR A 67 -20.17 -5.40 3.30
CA THR A 67 -20.52 -6.05 2.02
C THR A 67 -19.31 -6.07 1.09
N ALA A 68 -18.65 -4.92 0.89
CA ALA A 68 -17.47 -4.82 0.04
C ALA A 68 -16.28 -5.65 0.57
N ILE A 69 -16.10 -5.71 1.89
CA ILE A 69 -15.06 -6.52 2.56
C ILE A 69 -15.32 -8.00 2.28
N LYS A 70 -16.57 -8.44 2.38
CA LYS A 70 -16.94 -9.82 2.07
C LYS A 70 -16.74 -10.14 0.58
N ASP A 71 -17.05 -9.20 -0.32
CA ASP A 71 -16.89 -9.39 -1.77
C ASP A 71 -15.43 -9.58 -2.18
N VAL A 72 -14.48 -8.97 -1.46
CA VAL A 72 -13.03 -9.15 -1.70
C VAL A 72 -12.44 -10.33 -0.94
N GLY A 73 -13.24 -11.08 -0.18
CA GLY A 73 -12.78 -12.19 0.65
C GLY A 73 -12.07 -11.76 1.95
N GLY A 74 -12.24 -10.50 2.37
CA GLY A 74 -11.73 -10.00 3.63
C GLY A 74 -12.64 -10.32 4.81
N THR A 75 -12.15 -10.03 6.02
CA THR A 75 -12.91 -10.16 7.27
C THR A 75 -13.01 -8.81 7.94
N HIS A 76 -14.18 -8.45 8.46
CA HIS A 76 -14.35 -7.22 9.24
C HIS A 76 -14.61 -7.53 10.70
N TYR A 77 -14.21 -6.59 11.55
CA TYR A 77 -14.45 -6.55 12.98
C TYR A 77 -15.01 -5.16 13.30
N ASP A 78 -15.75 -5.05 14.40
CA ASP A 78 -16.32 -3.77 14.81
C ASP A 78 -15.26 -2.80 15.29
N SER A 79 -14.97 -2.77 16.60
CA SER A 79 -13.99 -1.85 17.19
C SER A 79 -12.66 -2.52 17.55
N PHE A 80 -12.64 -3.85 17.52
CA PHE A 80 -11.52 -4.66 18.02
C PHE A 80 -11.37 -5.93 17.19
N GLY A 81 -10.16 -6.13 16.67
CA GLY A 81 -9.74 -7.38 16.05
C GLY A 81 -8.70 -8.08 16.91
N ALA A 82 -8.79 -9.40 17.00
CA ALA A 82 -7.77 -10.23 17.61
C ALA A 82 -7.59 -11.53 16.83
N LEU A 83 -6.32 -11.93 16.68
CA LEU A 83 -5.92 -13.16 16.02
C LEU A 83 -4.77 -13.80 16.79
N THR A 84 -4.69 -15.13 16.70
CA THR A 84 -3.52 -15.88 17.14
C THR A 84 -2.88 -16.47 15.90
N LEU A 85 -1.61 -16.13 15.66
CA LEU A 85 -0.84 -16.60 14.51
C LEU A 85 0.42 -17.29 15.03
N GLY A 86 0.47 -18.61 14.84
CA GLY A 86 1.42 -19.46 15.57
C GLY A 86 1.19 -19.34 17.09
N ASP A 87 2.25 -19.00 17.81
CA ASP A 87 2.21 -18.82 19.27
C ASP A 87 2.07 -17.35 19.69
N LYS A 88 1.87 -16.44 18.71
CA LYS A 88 1.78 -14.99 18.96
C LYS A 88 0.34 -14.53 18.94
N ARG A 89 -0.04 -13.76 19.96
CA ARG A 89 -1.35 -13.12 20.06
C ARG A 89 -1.27 -11.68 19.59
N ILE A 90 -2.08 -11.35 18.61
CA ILE A 90 -2.09 -10.05 17.95
C ILE A 90 -3.47 -9.43 18.12
N ALA A 91 -3.50 -8.20 18.59
CA ALA A 91 -4.71 -7.37 18.66
C ALA A 91 -4.52 -6.10 17.85
N TRP A 92 -5.61 -5.56 17.31
CA TRP A 92 -5.58 -4.24 16.69
C TRP A 92 -6.90 -3.49 16.87
N VAL A 93 -6.80 -2.17 16.97
CA VAL A 93 -7.90 -1.24 17.24
C VAL A 93 -7.70 0.07 16.49
N HIS A 94 -8.76 0.84 16.25
CA HIS A 94 -8.58 2.19 15.72
C HIS A 94 -8.10 3.20 16.79
N SER A 95 -8.38 2.95 18.08
CA SER A 95 -7.97 3.83 19.20
C SER A 95 -8.58 5.24 19.20
N HIS A 96 -9.75 5.44 18.60
CA HIS A 96 -10.59 6.62 18.90
C HIS A 96 -10.90 6.69 20.41
N GLU A 97 -11.07 5.54 21.06
CA GLU A 97 -11.15 5.40 22.51
C GLU A 97 -9.79 4.99 23.10
N ARG A 98 -9.03 5.98 23.61
CA ARG A 98 -7.74 5.73 24.29
C ARG A 98 -7.83 4.76 25.48
N HIS A 99 -9.02 4.58 26.05
CA HIS A 99 -9.24 3.63 27.13
C HIS A 99 -9.07 2.18 26.67
N GLN A 100 -9.57 1.85 25.47
CA GLN A 100 -9.50 0.50 24.91
C GLN A 100 -8.06 0.11 24.63
N LEU A 101 -7.26 1.02 24.05
CA LEU A 101 -5.82 0.82 23.84
C LEU A 101 -5.13 0.52 25.17
N ARG A 102 -5.30 1.37 26.19
CA ARG A 102 -4.69 1.17 27.51
C ARG A 102 -5.09 -0.17 28.14
N GLN A 103 -6.34 -0.60 28.00
CA GLN A 103 -6.77 -1.90 28.52
C GLN A 103 -6.04 -3.06 27.85
N LEU A 104 -5.85 -3.01 26.53
CA LEU A 104 -5.13 -4.04 25.77
C LEU A 104 -3.65 -4.07 26.12
N GLU A 105 -3.02 -2.91 26.28
CA GLU A 105 -1.63 -2.78 26.69
C GLU A 105 -1.40 -3.37 28.09
N ASN A 106 -2.28 -3.05 29.05
CA ASN A 106 -2.16 -3.50 30.44
C ASN A 106 -2.70 -4.92 30.68
N ALA A 107 -3.34 -5.56 29.70
CA ALA A 107 -3.84 -6.92 29.84
C ALA A 107 -2.69 -7.96 29.92
N ASP A 108 -1.49 -7.61 29.43
CA ASP A 108 -0.32 -8.51 29.34
C ASP A 108 -0.66 -9.88 28.69
N PHE A 109 -1.68 -9.88 27.82
CA PHE A 109 -2.24 -11.07 27.19
C PHE A 109 -1.83 -11.20 25.72
N PHE A 110 -1.60 -10.06 25.06
CA PHE A 110 -1.20 -9.97 23.67
C PHE A 110 0.30 -9.74 23.56
N ASP A 111 0.94 -10.31 22.55
CA ASP A 111 2.35 -10.05 22.27
C ASP A 111 2.50 -8.80 21.40
N TYR A 112 1.50 -8.53 20.54
CA TYR A 112 1.45 -7.36 19.66
C TYR A 112 0.09 -6.67 19.74
N VAL A 113 0.10 -5.34 19.88
CA VAL A 113 -1.08 -4.49 19.81
C VAL A 113 -0.83 -3.40 18.77
N PHE A 114 -1.67 -3.35 17.74
CA PHE A 114 -1.60 -2.31 16.72
C PHE A 114 -2.72 -1.29 16.88
N TYR A 115 -2.42 -0.02 16.63
CA TYR A 115 -3.44 1.02 16.69
C TYR A 115 -3.29 2.12 15.65
N GLY A 116 -4.40 2.78 15.29
CA GLY A 116 -4.46 3.87 14.30
C GLY A 116 -4.73 5.25 14.92
N HIS A 117 -5.42 6.12 14.17
CA HIS A 117 -6.03 7.39 14.59
C HIS A 117 -5.07 8.58 14.82
N THR A 118 -3.89 8.37 15.40
CA THR A 118 -2.97 9.50 15.71
C THR A 118 -2.23 10.03 14.49
N HIS A 119 -2.20 9.28 13.38
CA HIS A 119 -1.42 9.54 12.16
C HIS A 119 0.10 9.63 12.40
N VAL A 120 0.55 9.31 13.62
CA VAL A 120 1.95 9.36 14.04
C VAL A 120 2.45 7.95 14.24
N ARG A 121 3.52 7.61 13.51
CA ARG A 121 4.23 6.35 13.71
C ARG A 121 4.81 6.33 15.12
N GLU A 122 4.45 5.31 15.87
CA GLU A 122 4.96 5.07 17.22
C GLU A 122 5.20 3.58 17.42
N GLN A 123 6.22 3.26 18.21
CA GLN A 123 6.48 1.90 18.65
C GLN A 123 7.04 1.96 20.06
N HIS A 124 6.38 1.31 21.00
CA HIS A 124 6.85 1.20 22.37
C HIS A 124 6.50 -0.18 22.93
N ARG A 125 7.11 -0.54 24.05
CA ARG A 125 6.85 -1.82 24.73
C ARG A 125 6.33 -1.55 26.12
N THR A 126 5.20 -2.18 26.45
CA THR A 126 4.55 -2.08 27.75
C THR A 126 4.44 -3.48 28.32
N GLY A 127 5.25 -3.77 29.37
CA GLY A 127 5.39 -5.14 29.87
C GLY A 127 5.95 -6.07 28.80
N ARG A 128 5.24 -7.16 28.50
CA ARG A 128 5.61 -8.07 27.40
C ARG A 128 5.10 -7.62 26.03
N THR A 129 4.06 -6.79 26.02
CA THR A 129 3.30 -6.39 24.84
C THR A 129 4.07 -5.35 24.03
N LEU A 130 4.24 -5.60 22.72
CA LEU A 130 4.76 -4.60 21.80
C LEU A 130 3.59 -3.84 21.18
N VAL A 131 3.59 -2.53 21.36
CA VAL A 131 2.53 -1.64 20.87
C VAL A 131 3.08 -0.83 19.71
N ALA A 132 2.40 -0.84 18.57
CA ALA A 132 2.86 -0.12 17.40
C ALA A 132 1.73 0.55 16.62
N ASN A 133 1.99 1.77 16.16
CA ASN A 133 1.14 2.51 15.24
C ASN A 133 1.82 2.56 13.86
N PRO A 134 1.17 2.03 12.79
CA PRO A 134 1.73 2.03 11.45
C PRO A 134 1.86 3.43 10.83
N GLY A 135 1.31 4.47 11.47
CA GLY A 135 1.13 5.80 10.90
C GLY A 135 -0.15 5.85 10.06
N ALA A 136 -0.23 6.82 9.17
CA ALA A 136 -1.35 6.95 8.24
C ALA A 136 -0.88 6.95 6.78
N LEU A 137 -1.76 6.52 5.87
CA LEU A 137 -1.57 6.70 4.43
C LEU A 137 -2.18 8.03 3.93
N PHE A 138 -2.98 8.68 4.77
CA PHE A 138 -3.56 10.00 4.54
C PHE A 138 -3.02 11.04 5.54
N ARG A 139 -2.65 12.23 5.04
CA ARG A 139 -2.15 13.39 5.82
C ARG A 139 -0.95 13.13 6.77
N ALA A 140 -0.27 11.99 6.66
CA ALA A 140 1.04 11.76 7.27
C ALA A 140 2.20 12.10 6.32
N ASN A 141 3.29 12.62 6.88
CA ASN A 141 4.55 12.81 6.18
C ASN A 141 5.69 12.32 7.08
N PRO A 142 6.35 11.19 6.76
CA PRO A 142 6.08 10.31 5.61
C PRO A 142 4.80 9.46 5.80
N LYS A 143 4.22 8.98 4.69
CA LYS A 143 3.20 7.92 4.73
C LYS A 143 3.88 6.61 5.04
N THR A 144 3.35 5.83 5.96
CA THR A 144 4.02 4.60 6.43
C THR A 144 3.05 3.44 6.59
N CYS A 145 3.60 2.23 6.47
CA CYS A 145 2.97 0.99 6.90
C CYS A 145 3.98 0.14 7.67
N ILE A 146 3.53 -0.92 8.33
CA ILE A 146 4.39 -1.82 9.10
C ILE A 146 4.32 -3.23 8.50
N VAL A 147 5.47 -3.93 8.49
CA VAL A 147 5.54 -5.38 8.31
C VAL A 147 6.03 -6.01 9.61
N LEU A 148 5.28 -6.98 10.11
CA LEU A 148 5.66 -7.83 11.23
C LEU A 148 6.01 -9.22 10.68
N ASP A 149 7.22 -9.68 10.97
CA ASP A 149 7.56 -11.10 10.83
C ASP A 149 7.19 -11.83 12.13
N VAL A 150 6.21 -12.73 12.06
CA VAL A 150 5.70 -13.44 13.24
C VAL A 150 6.70 -14.44 13.79
N ALA A 151 7.57 -15.00 12.94
CA ALA A 151 8.52 -16.03 13.32
C ALA A 151 9.70 -15.42 14.09
N THR A 152 10.24 -14.30 13.62
CA THR A 152 11.36 -13.60 14.27
C THR A 152 10.88 -12.57 15.29
N GLY A 153 9.65 -12.09 15.17
CA GLY A 153 9.09 -10.98 15.93
C GLY A 153 9.60 -9.61 15.49
N GLU A 154 10.27 -9.53 14.34
CA GLU A 154 10.84 -8.30 13.80
C GLU A 154 9.74 -7.39 13.20
N ILE A 155 9.74 -6.12 13.61
CA ILE A 155 8.85 -5.08 13.06
C ILE A 155 9.65 -4.14 12.18
N LYS A 156 9.27 -4.05 10.90
CA LYS A 156 9.87 -3.14 9.91
C LYS A 156 8.87 -2.09 9.45
N PRO A 157 9.15 -0.79 9.65
CA PRO A 157 8.37 0.25 9.01
C PRO A 157 8.77 0.39 7.55
N ILE A 158 7.77 0.59 6.68
CA ILE A 158 7.96 0.86 5.26
C ILE A 158 7.40 2.24 4.96
N ILE A 159 8.17 3.04 4.23
CA ILE A 159 7.75 4.36 3.78
C ILE A 159 7.08 4.21 2.41
N VAL A 160 5.83 4.66 2.32
CA VAL A 160 5.06 4.68 1.08
C VAL A 160 5.28 6.03 0.41
N LEU A 161 6.20 6.06 -0.56
CA LEU A 161 6.44 7.26 -1.36
C LEU A 161 5.25 7.45 -2.31
N GLY A 162 4.47 8.51 -2.12
CA GLY A 162 3.53 8.93 -3.15
C GLY A 162 4.30 9.34 -4.40
N LYS A 163 3.81 8.99 -5.60
CA LYS A 163 4.33 9.59 -6.83
C LYS A 163 4.24 11.10 -6.70
N THR A 164 5.37 11.76 -6.50
CA THR A 164 5.50 13.17 -6.82
C THR A 164 5.30 13.29 -8.33
N ALA A 165 4.28 14.03 -8.74
CA ALA A 165 4.29 14.58 -10.09
C ALA A 165 5.60 15.36 -10.26
N GLY A 166 6.49 14.88 -11.13
CA GLY A 166 7.75 15.54 -11.46
C GLY A 166 8.99 14.98 -10.76
N SER A 167 9.45 13.82 -11.19
CA SER A 167 10.88 13.64 -11.43
C SER A 167 11.00 13.00 -12.81
N VAL A 168 11.42 13.82 -13.76
CA VAL A 168 11.90 13.36 -15.06
C VAL A 168 13.10 12.47 -14.74
N ALA A 169 12.89 11.15 -14.72
CA ALA A 169 13.98 10.22 -14.74
C ALA A 169 14.68 10.44 -16.09
N SER A 170 15.79 11.17 -16.01
CA SER A 170 16.75 11.38 -17.07
C SER A 170 17.00 10.04 -17.77
N ALA A 171 16.72 10.01 -19.07
CA ALA A 171 17.24 8.98 -19.96
C ALA A 171 18.74 8.79 -19.69
N PRO A 172 19.28 7.56 -19.74
CA PRO A 172 20.70 7.36 -19.60
C PRO A 172 21.41 8.14 -20.71
N ALA A 173 22.32 9.02 -20.31
CA ALA A 173 23.16 9.77 -21.23
C ALA A 173 23.94 8.78 -22.11
N VAL A 174 23.62 8.75 -23.39
CA VAL A 174 24.46 8.15 -24.42
C VAL A 174 25.76 8.96 -24.44
N PRO A 175 26.94 8.36 -24.25
CA PRO A 175 28.19 9.10 -24.36
C PRO A 175 28.38 9.49 -25.83
N ALA A 176 28.66 10.78 -26.05
CA ALA A 176 29.03 11.32 -27.36
C ALA A 176 30.32 10.64 -27.86
N PRO A 177 30.42 10.28 -29.16
CA PRO A 177 31.68 9.82 -29.72
C PRO A 177 32.55 11.04 -30.05
N GLY A 178 33.76 11.07 -29.48
CA GLY A 178 34.84 11.96 -29.89
C GLY A 178 35.54 11.43 -31.14
N GLU A 179 35.64 12.31 -32.13
CA GLU A 179 36.65 12.50 -33.18
C GLU A 179 37.60 11.33 -33.55
N GLU A 180 37.58 10.91 -34.82
CA GLU A 180 38.60 11.32 -35.82
C GLU A 180 38.41 10.64 -37.20
N SER A 181 38.86 11.37 -38.22
CA SER A 181 39.37 10.93 -39.54
C SER A 181 38.43 10.86 -40.76
N ALA A 182 38.53 11.93 -41.54
CA ALA A 182 38.58 12.06 -43.01
C ALA A 182 38.13 10.88 -43.89
N GLY A 183 37.18 11.16 -44.81
CA GLY A 183 36.87 10.27 -45.93
C GLY A 183 35.75 10.74 -46.85
N SER A 184 36.10 11.62 -47.79
CA SER A 184 35.48 11.94 -49.08
C SER A 184 34.20 11.24 -49.59
N ILE A 185 33.26 12.10 -50.01
CA ILE A 185 32.55 12.16 -51.33
C ILE A 185 31.50 11.07 -51.66
N VAL A 186 30.26 11.52 -51.92
CA VAL A 186 29.47 11.44 -53.20
C VAL A 186 27.98 11.31 -52.86
N VAL A 187 27.19 12.31 -53.26
CA VAL A 187 25.73 12.24 -53.41
C VAL A 187 25.42 11.91 -54.88
N PRO A 188 24.44 11.02 -55.15
CA PRO A 188 23.55 11.25 -56.30
C PRO A 188 22.06 11.02 -55.96
N PRO A 189 21.15 11.44 -56.86
CA PRO A 189 19.87 12.06 -56.48
C PRO A 189 18.68 11.11 -56.40
N SER A 190 17.60 11.63 -55.78
CA SER A 190 16.27 11.05 -55.64
C SER A 190 15.62 10.63 -56.96
N PRO A 191 14.86 9.53 -57.00
CA PRO A 191 13.85 9.31 -58.04
C PRO A 191 12.49 9.93 -57.66
N VAL A 192 11.82 10.38 -58.72
CA VAL A 192 10.54 11.10 -58.84
C VAL A 192 9.36 10.19 -58.41
N PRO A 193 8.24 10.74 -57.90
CA PRO A 193 7.11 9.94 -57.40
C PRO A 193 6.35 9.18 -58.50
N ASP A 194 6.00 7.93 -58.21
CA ASP A 194 5.10 7.11 -59.02
C ASP A 194 3.68 7.69 -59.05
N ALA A 195 3.12 7.76 -60.25
CA ALA A 195 1.77 8.21 -60.54
C ALA A 195 0.71 7.19 -60.05
N PRO A 196 -0.49 7.63 -59.61
CA PRO A 196 -1.54 6.73 -59.18
C PRO A 196 -2.20 6.00 -60.36
N LEU A 197 -2.40 4.69 -60.19
CA LEU A 197 -3.15 3.81 -61.11
C LEU A 197 -4.64 4.23 -61.22
N PRO A 198 -5.26 4.11 -62.40
CA PRO A 198 -6.69 4.38 -62.58
C PRO A 198 -7.58 3.25 -61.98
N PRO A 199 -8.82 3.56 -61.55
CA PRO A 199 -9.72 2.58 -60.95
C PRO A 199 -10.29 1.59 -61.98
N PRO A 200 -10.68 0.37 -61.57
CA PRO A 200 -11.26 -0.63 -62.46
C PRO A 200 -12.68 -0.23 -62.90
N THR A 201 -12.96 -0.41 -64.19
CA THR A 201 -14.31 -0.34 -64.78
C THR A 201 -15.13 -1.58 -64.40
N PRO A 202 -16.46 -1.44 -64.20
CA PRO A 202 -17.33 -2.56 -63.84
C PRO A 202 -17.76 -3.36 -65.07
N GLY A 203 -17.68 -4.69 -64.98
CA GLY A 203 -18.17 -5.65 -65.97
C GLY A 203 -18.15 -7.06 -65.40
#